data_AF-A0A9E3RG28-F1
#
_entry.id   AF-A0A9E3RG28-F1
#
_cell.length_a   1.000
_cell.length_b   1.000
_cell.length_c   1.000
_cell.angle_alpha   90.00
_cell.angle_beta   90.00
_cell.angle_gamma   90.00
#
_symmetry.space_group_name_H-M   'P 1'
#
loop_
_entity.id
_entity.type
_entity.pdbx_description
1 polymer ?
#
loop_
_entity_poly.entity_id
_entity_poly.type
_entity_poly.pdbx_seq_one_letter_code
_entity_poly.pdbx_strand_id
1 'polypeptide(L)'
;MKNFVSFYLTAFVLSFTMLSSCNKNDEAPSLASEEANAMAENESNRVIQSVNNTAIGAGLMGSSSDVRDMEDFLPACATVIVDTINSFKTITIDFGTEPCLCDEWDNRYRQGIITATWTGAYRDSGTVITIVTMDYYQGELPSHMNKFDFNKTVTNMGHNDNGNLHYAINVSSAVITLYTGETITWTSQRDREWIEGEPTLLPFDDKYSITGSASGTDRLGQPFTVTITNPLIFKFGCPWITQGTMEIQHGSNPVATLDYGDGTCDNNATVTVNGNTYNIEL
;
A
#
# COMPACT_ATOMS: atom_id res chain seq x y z
N MET A 1 -4.72 27.95 -12.31
CA MET A 1 -5.43 26.67 -12.36
C MET A 1 -4.38 25.59 -12.42
N LYS A 2 -3.91 25.13 -11.25
CA LYS A 2 -3.07 23.94 -11.17
C LYS A 2 -4.04 22.77 -11.28
N ASN A 3 -3.87 21.94 -12.32
CA ASN A 3 -4.64 20.72 -12.43
C ASN A 3 -4.00 19.73 -11.47
N PHE A 4 -4.60 19.61 -10.29
CA PHE A 4 -4.26 18.61 -9.29
C PHE A 4 -4.45 17.23 -9.91
N VAL A 5 -3.37 16.47 -10.07
CA VAL A 5 -3.45 15.05 -10.41
C VAL A 5 -3.09 14.29 -9.15
N SER A 6 -4.03 14.28 -8.20
CA SER A 6 -3.87 13.55 -6.96
C SER A 6 -4.19 12.07 -7.21
N PHE A 7 -3.15 11.23 -7.16
CA PHE A 7 -3.28 9.79 -7.37
C PHE A 7 -3.49 9.10 -6.03
N TYR A 8 -4.75 8.97 -5.65
CA TYR A 8 -5.14 8.24 -4.47
C TYR A 8 -5.13 6.75 -4.78
N LEU A 9 -4.23 5.98 -4.14
CA LEU A 9 -4.50 4.55 -3.93
C LEU A 9 -5.40 4.46 -2.70
N THR A 10 -6.67 4.80 -2.85
CA THR A 10 -7.71 4.45 -1.88
C THR A 10 -8.20 3.06 -2.25
N ALA A 11 -7.82 2.03 -1.51
CA ALA A 11 -8.73 0.90 -1.35
C ALA A 11 -9.58 1.26 -0.13
N PHE A 12 -10.82 1.71 -0.34
CA PHE A 12 -11.77 1.86 0.74
C PHE A 12 -11.93 0.52 1.45
N VAL A 13 -12.10 0.62 2.76
CA VAL A 13 -12.57 -0.49 3.58
C VAL A 13 -13.86 -0.98 2.92
N LEU A 14 -13.87 -2.25 2.50
CA LEU A 14 -15.06 -3.00 2.12
C LEU A 14 -16.20 -2.66 3.10
N SER A 15 -17.06 -1.70 2.74
CA SER A 15 -18.29 -1.46 3.48
C SER A 15 -19.26 -2.53 3.02
N PHE A 16 -19.09 -3.72 3.58
CA PHE A 16 -19.99 -4.85 3.40
C PHE A 16 -21.29 -4.52 4.13
N THR A 17 -22.10 -3.62 3.56
CA THR A 17 -23.49 -3.44 3.95
C THR A 17 -24.30 -4.58 3.34
N MET A 18 -24.02 -5.80 3.80
CA MET A 18 -24.89 -6.92 3.56
C MET A 18 -26.22 -6.62 4.22
N LEU A 19 -27.22 -6.32 3.38
CA LEU A 19 -28.61 -6.29 3.76
C LEU A 19 -28.93 -7.58 4.51
N SER A 20 -29.29 -7.42 5.79
CA SER A 20 -29.87 -8.46 6.64
C SER A 20 -31.11 -9.06 5.97
N SER A 21 -30.91 -10.07 5.13
CA SER A 21 -31.95 -10.96 4.66
C SER A 21 -31.40 -12.39 4.72
N CYS A 22 -31.16 -12.86 5.94
CA CYS A 22 -31.10 -14.29 6.21
C CYS A 22 -31.76 -14.58 7.56
N ASN A 23 -32.52 -15.67 7.57
CA ASN A 23 -33.32 -16.15 8.68
C ASN A 23 -32.50 -16.25 9.97
N LYS A 24 -33.17 -16.00 11.09
CA LYS A 24 -32.68 -16.29 12.44
C LYS A 24 -32.09 -17.70 12.49
N ASN A 25 -30.75 -17.82 12.51
CA ASN A 25 -30.00 -18.80 13.33
C ASN A 25 -28.50 -18.96 13.00
N ASP A 26 -27.89 -18.23 12.05
CA ASP A 26 -26.44 -18.29 11.85
C ASP A 26 -25.80 -16.92 12.14
N GLU A 27 -24.84 -16.87 13.07
CA GLU A 27 -23.98 -15.70 13.27
C GLU A 27 -23.18 -15.45 11.98
N ALA A 28 -23.14 -14.19 11.52
CA ALA A 28 -22.35 -13.84 10.35
C ALA A 28 -20.85 -14.13 10.60
N PRO A 29 -20.09 -14.63 9.60
CA PRO A 29 -18.66 -14.83 9.73
C PRO A 29 -17.95 -13.51 10.10
N SER A 30 -16.94 -13.59 10.97
CA SER A 30 -16.09 -12.44 11.31
C SER A 30 -15.29 -11.97 10.09
N LEU A 31 -15.25 -10.65 9.86
CA LEU A 31 -14.44 -9.99 8.81
C LEU A 31 -13.09 -9.46 9.33
N ALA A 32 -12.70 -9.84 10.55
CA ALA A 32 -11.56 -9.25 11.24
C ALA A 32 -10.23 -9.43 10.47
N SER A 33 -10.06 -10.54 9.76
CA SER A 33 -8.85 -10.82 9.00
C SER A 33 -8.82 -10.10 7.64
N GLU A 34 -9.97 -9.95 6.95
CA GLU A 34 -10.09 -9.09 5.76
C GLU A 34 -9.75 -7.64 6.12
N GLU A 35 -10.33 -7.15 7.22
CA GLU A 35 -10.06 -5.81 7.76
C GLU A 35 -8.57 -5.65 8.13
N ALA A 36 -7.98 -6.64 8.80
CA ALA A 36 -6.58 -6.61 9.20
C ALA A 36 -5.63 -6.53 7.99
N ASN A 37 -5.86 -7.36 6.96
CA ASN A 37 -5.07 -7.30 5.73
C ASN A 37 -5.24 -5.95 5.02
N ALA A 38 -6.48 -5.47 4.87
CA ALA A 38 -6.77 -4.20 4.22
C ALA A 38 -6.10 -3.02 4.94
N MET A 39 -6.18 -2.98 6.27
CA MET A 39 -5.52 -1.94 7.09
C MET A 39 -4.01 -1.93 6.90
N ALA A 40 -3.36 -3.09 6.94
CA ALA A 40 -1.91 -3.21 6.80
C ALA A 40 -1.42 -2.88 5.39
N GLU A 41 -2.09 -3.40 4.35
CA GLU A 41 -1.77 -3.14 2.96
C GLU A 41 -1.97 -1.65 2.62
N ASN A 42 -3.07 -1.04 3.07
CA ASN A 42 -3.31 0.38 2.87
C ASN A 42 -2.25 1.24 3.52
N GLU A 43 -1.92 1.03 4.80
CA GLU A 43 -0.93 1.87 5.47
C GLU A 43 0.48 1.65 4.89
N SER A 44 0.84 0.41 4.54
CA SER A 44 2.08 0.11 3.78
C SER A 44 2.15 0.89 2.47
N ASN A 45 1.02 1.03 1.76
CA ASN A 45 0.92 1.77 0.51
C ASN A 45 0.97 3.31 0.73
N ARG A 46 0.38 3.82 1.81
CA ARG A 46 0.50 5.23 2.18
C ARG A 46 1.94 5.60 2.57
N VAL A 47 2.57 4.80 3.43
CA VAL A 47 3.97 5.02 3.82
C VAL A 47 4.91 5.03 2.61
N ILE A 48 4.76 4.11 1.65
CA ILE A 48 5.61 4.15 0.44
C ILE A 48 5.22 5.29 -0.50
N GLN A 49 3.95 5.70 -0.55
CA GLN A 49 3.51 6.83 -1.36
C GLN A 49 4.18 8.14 -0.91
N SER A 50 4.19 8.44 0.40
CA SER A 50 4.86 9.63 0.94
C SER A 50 6.36 9.62 0.65
N VAL A 51 7.00 8.47 0.82
CA VAL A 51 8.42 8.27 0.50
C VAL A 51 8.68 8.48 -0.99
N ASN A 52 7.90 7.86 -1.87
CA ASN A 52 8.08 7.97 -3.32
C ASN A 52 7.86 9.39 -3.81
N ASN A 53 6.84 10.10 -3.32
CA ASN A 53 6.58 11.49 -3.71
C ASN A 53 7.75 12.39 -3.33
N THR A 54 8.22 12.26 -2.09
CA THR A 54 9.40 12.99 -1.60
C THR A 54 10.64 12.66 -2.43
N ALA A 55 10.84 11.38 -2.77
CA ALA A 55 11.96 10.91 -3.57
C ALA A 55 11.90 11.42 -5.03
N ILE A 56 10.70 11.56 -5.61
CA ILE A 56 10.49 12.16 -6.93
C ILE A 56 10.92 13.63 -6.89
N GLY A 57 10.39 14.42 -5.94
CA GLY A 57 10.74 15.84 -5.80
C GLY A 57 12.23 16.07 -5.55
N ALA A 58 12.85 15.18 -4.78
CA ALA A 58 14.30 15.17 -4.53
C ALA A 58 15.14 14.62 -5.71
N GLY A 59 14.51 14.10 -6.77
CA GLY A 59 15.20 13.53 -7.93
C GLY A 59 15.86 12.17 -7.71
N LEU A 60 15.54 11.47 -6.61
CA LEU A 60 16.09 10.14 -6.28
C LEU A 60 15.47 9.01 -7.11
N MET A 61 14.30 9.24 -7.69
CA MET A 61 13.57 8.27 -8.52
C MET A 61 13.97 8.25 -10.00
N GLY A 62 14.83 9.19 -10.42
CA GLY A 62 15.22 9.32 -11.83
C GLY A 62 14.16 9.96 -12.74
N SER A 63 13.05 10.46 -12.18
CA SER A 63 11.97 11.12 -12.93
C SER A 63 12.42 12.43 -13.57
N SER A 64 11.76 12.79 -14.69
CA SER A 64 12.00 14.04 -15.41
C SER A 64 11.74 15.28 -14.53
N SER A 65 12.35 16.43 -14.86
CA SER A 65 12.15 17.69 -14.14
C SER A 65 10.69 18.11 -14.05
N ASP A 66 9.91 17.85 -15.11
CA ASP A 66 8.50 18.25 -15.20
C ASP A 66 7.62 17.49 -14.19
N VAL A 67 8.10 16.34 -13.68
CA VAL A 67 7.43 15.53 -12.64
C VAL A 67 7.89 15.93 -11.23
N ARG A 68 9.03 16.62 -11.08
CA ARG A 68 9.55 17.02 -9.76
C ARG A 68 8.78 18.17 -9.12
N ASP A 69 8.04 18.93 -9.93
CA ASP A 69 7.14 20.00 -9.50
C ASP A 69 5.72 19.49 -9.15
N MET A 70 5.52 18.17 -9.17
CA MET A 70 4.27 17.53 -8.76
C MET A 70 4.18 17.50 -7.22
N GLU A 71 3.00 17.88 -6.73
CA GLU A 71 2.75 18.53 -5.44
C GLU A 71 3.31 17.82 -4.20
N ASP A 72 3.83 18.63 -3.27
CA ASP A 72 4.06 18.20 -1.90
C ASP A 72 2.71 18.11 -1.19
N PHE A 73 2.14 16.90 -1.12
CA PHE A 73 0.91 16.64 -0.36
C PHE A 73 1.18 16.48 1.14
N LEU A 74 2.45 16.53 1.56
CA LEU A 74 2.75 16.45 2.98
C LEU A 74 2.27 17.74 3.65
N PRO A 75 1.58 17.62 4.79
CA PRO A 75 1.06 18.78 5.49
C PRO A 75 2.19 19.68 5.98
N ALA A 76 1.90 20.97 6.16
CA ALA A 76 2.88 21.96 6.61
C ALA A 76 3.50 21.67 8.00
N CYS A 77 2.88 20.80 8.81
CA CYS A 77 3.44 20.34 10.08
C CYS A 77 4.47 19.20 9.93
N ALA A 78 4.57 18.57 8.75
CA ALA A 78 5.60 17.58 8.48
C ALA A 78 6.92 18.26 8.12
N THR A 79 8.02 17.77 8.71
CA THR A 79 9.38 18.16 8.35
C THR A 79 10.01 17.09 7.48
N VAL A 80 10.50 17.48 6.30
CA VAL A 80 11.18 16.59 5.37
C VAL A 80 12.67 16.89 5.36
N ILE A 81 13.48 15.86 5.59
CA ILE A 81 14.94 15.92 5.49
C ILE A 81 15.38 14.95 4.39
N VAL A 82 16.08 15.48 3.38
CA VAL A 82 16.67 14.69 2.31
C VAL A 82 18.19 14.80 2.41
N ASP A 83 18.83 13.72 2.82
CA ASP A 83 20.29 13.61 2.84
C ASP A 83 20.78 12.92 1.57
N THR A 84 21.46 13.70 0.72
CA THR A 84 22.08 13.22 -0.51
C THR A 84 23.60 13.25 -0.49
N ILE A 85 24.21 13.60 0.65
CA ILE A 85 25.66 13.75 0.78
C ILE A 85 26.31 12.39 1.03
N ASN A 86 25.64 11.53 1.79
CA ASN A 86 26.14 10.20 2.11
C ASN A 86 26.09 9.24 0.91
N SER A 87 26.88 8.17 1.02
CA SER A 87 26.90 7.06 0.05
C SER A 87 25.51 6.43 -0.11
N PHE A 88 24.75 6.39 0.97
CA PHE A 88 23.33 6.08 0.97
C PHE A 88 22.52 7.38 0.97
N LYS A 89 21.49 7.45 0.12
CA LYS A 89 20.55 8.56 0.14
C LYS A 89 19.49 8.26 1.16
N THR A 90 19.09 9.25 1.95
CA THR A 90 18.10 9.06 3.01
C THR A 90 17.02 10.13 2.91
N ILE A 91 15.77 9.71 3.08
CA ILE A 91 14.63 10.60 3.30
C ILE A 91 14.10 10.33 4.70
N THR A 92 13.87 11.40 5.46
CA THR A 92 13.16 11.36 6.73
C THR A 92 11.96 12.29 6.63
N ILE A 93 10.77 11.76 6.90
CA ILE A 93 9.52 12.51 7.02
C ILE A 93 9.10 12.44 8.48
N ASP A 94 9.14 13.57 9.17
CA ASP A 94 8.82 13.71 10.59
C ASP A 94 7.52 14.50 10.75
N PHE A 95 6.44 13.84 11.16
CA PHE A 95 5.16 14.48 11.44
C PHE A 95 5.11 15.14 12.83
N GLY A 96 6.21 15.11 13.57
CA GLY A 96 6.33 15.65 14.92
C GLY A 96 5.69 14.74 15.97
N THR A 97 5.60 15.27 17.19
CA THR A 97 5.00 14.58 18.35
C THR A 97 3.52 14.89 18.55
N GLU A 98 2.96 15.83 17.80
CA GLU A 98 1.54 16.19 17.84
C GLU A 98 0.85 15.69 16.57
N PRO A 99 -0.42 15.23 16.63
CA PRO A 99 -1.14 14.77 15.45
C PRO A 99 -1.24 15.84 14.35
N CYS A 100 -0.64 15.53 13.20
CA CYS A 100 -0.56 16.37 12.02
C CYS A 100 -1.60 15.90 10.98
N LEU A 101 -2.58 16.75 10.65
CA LEU A 101 -3.63 16.42 9.69
C LEU A 101 -3.09 16.49 8.26
N CYS A 102 -3.21 15.41 7.50
CA CYS A 102 -2.81 15.29 6.09
C CYS A 102 -4.01 15.50 5.16
N ASP A 103 -4.62 16.68 5.20
CA ASP A 103 -5.86 17.04 4.48
C ASP A 103 -5.72 17.05 2.95
N GLU A 104 -4.54 17.42 2.44
CA GLU A 104 -4.25 17.37 0.99
C GLU A 104 -3.87 15.95 0.49
N TRP A 105 -3.69 14.97 1.39
CA TRP A 105 -3.22 13.63 1.04
C TRP A 105 -4.26 12.52 1.17
N ASP A 106 -4.79 12.27 2.36
CA ASP A 106 -5.80 11.23 2.60
C ASP A 106 -6.73 11.55 3.77
N ASN A 107 -6.66 12.79 4.27
CA ASN A 107 -7.46 13.30 5.39
C ASN A 107 -7.30 12.50 6.69
N ARG A 108 -6.12 11.91 6.91
CA ARG A 108 -5.75 11.23 8.17
C ARG A 108 -4.79 12.07 9.00
N TYR A 109 -4.87 11.91 10.30
CA TYR A 109 -3.85 12.40 11.23
C TYR A 109 -2.65 11.46 11.23
N ARG A 110 -1.45 12.03 11.28
CA ARG A 110 -0.18 11.30 11.42
C ARG A 110 0.70 11.92 12.49
N GLN A 111 1.49 11.09 13.15
CA GLN A 111 2.48 11.49 14.15
C GLN A 111 3.70 10.57 13.99
N GLY A 112 4.89 11.04 14.35
CA GLY A 112 6.11 10.24 14.32
C GLY A 112 6.84 10.27 12.98
N ILE A 113 7.73 9.30 12.78
CA ILE A 113 8.76 9.40 11.76
C ILE A 113 8.69 8.22 10.78
N ILE A 114 8.83 8.53 9.50
CA ILE A 114 9.10 7.58 8.42
C ILE A 114 10.54 7.85 7.93
N THR A 115 11.37 6.81 7.84
CA THR A 115 12.71 6.91 7.25
C THR A 115 12.86 5.93 6.12
N ALA A 116 13.39 6.38 4.98
CA ALA A 116 13.73 5.57 3.83
C ALA A 116 15.19 5.76 3.45
N THR A 117 15.90 4.67 3.15
CA THR A 117 17.33 4.70 2.78
C THR A 117 17.56 3.90 1.50
N TRP A 118 18.27 4.49 0.54
CA TRP A 118 18.62 3.89 -0.75
C TRP A 118 20.09 3.50 -0.79
N THR A 119 20.40 2.29 -1.26
CA THR A 119 21.77 1.85 -1.49
C THR A 119 22.37 2.33 -2.83
N GLY A 120 21.53 2.79 -3.76
CA GLY A 120 21.88 3.20 -5.12
C GLY A 120 20.72 3.91 -5.82
N ALA A 121 20.83 4.15 -7.13
CA ALA A 121 19.74 4.78 -7.88
C ALA A 121 18.56 3.82 -8.07
N TYR A 122 17.33 4.34 -8.14
CA TYR A 122 16.10 3.55 -8.16
C TYR A 122 16.07 2.44 -9.23
N ARG A 123 16.60 2.73 -10.42
CA ARG A 123 16.60 1.81 -11.57
C ARG A 123 17.86 0.96 -11.67
N ASP A 124 18.85 1.15 -10.81
CA ASP A 124 20.06 0.33 -10.79
C ASP A 124 19.77 -1.05 -10.18
N SER A 125 20.16 -2.11 -10.90
CA SER A 125 20.04 -3.48 -10.42
C SER A 125 20.77 -3.66 -9.09
N GLY A 126 20.12 -4.30 -8.12
CA GLY A 126 20.66 -4.53 -6.78
C GLY A 126 20.49 -3.34 -5.82
N THR A 127 19.91 -2.21 -6.26
CA THR A 127 19.50 -1.14 -5.34
C THR A 127 18.46 -1.68 -4.36
N VAL A 128 18.68 -1.42 -3.07
CA VAL A 128 17.76 -1.73 -1.98
C VAL A 128 17.29 -0.43 -1.36
N ILE A 129 15.99 -0.31 -1.19
CA ILE A 129 15.33 0.76 -0.46
C ILE A 129 14.76 0.15 0.81
N THR A 130 15.21 0.62 1.96
CA THR A 130 14.68 0.18 3.25
C THR A 130 13.84 1.29 3.85
N ILE A 131 12.58 1.00 4.18
CA ILE A 131 11.63 1.93 4.78
C ILE A 131 11.26 1.41 6.16
N VAL A 132 11.43 2.26 7.17
CA VAL A 132 11.08 1.96 8.56
C VAL A 132 10.29 3.10 9.18
N THR A 133 9.48 2.77 10.18
CA THR A 133 8.79 3.75 11.01
C THR A 133 9.38 3.81 12.42
N MET A 134 9.29 4.98 13.06
CA MET A 134 9.64 5.18 14.46
C MET A 134 8.55 6.01 15.13
N ASP A 135 7.92 5.43 16.15
CA ASP A 135 6.79 6.02 16.88
C ASP A 135 5.74 6.62 15.94
N TYR A 136 5.48 5.93 14.83
CA TYR A 136 4.57 6.38 13.80
C TYR A 136 3.14 5.94 14.12
N TYR A 137 2.23 6.91 14.15
CA TYR A 137 0.82 6.70 14.41
C TYR A 137 -0.01 7.31 13.30
N GLN A 138 -1.17 6.72 13.03
CA GLN A 138 -2.10 7.23 12.02
C GLN A 138 -3.55 6.95 12.42
N GLY A 139 -4.47 7.85 12.09
CA GLY A 139 -5.89 7.67 12.42
C GLY A 139 -6.78 8.76 11.83
N GLU A 140 -8.09 8.54 11.86
CA GLU A 140 -9.08 9.52 11.38
C GLU A 140 -9.33 10.65 12.39
N LEU A 141 -9.06 10.38 13.67
CA LEU A 141 -9.17 11.36 14.75
C LEU A 141 -7.84 11.43 15.50
N PRO A 142 -7.44 12.62 15.97
CA PRO A 142 -6.19 12.79 16.70
C PRO A 142 -6.18 12.02 18.03
N SER A 143 -7.35 11.68 18.58
CA SER A 143 -7.51 10.90 19.80
C SER A 143 -7.59 9.38 19.59
N HIS A 144 -7.69 8.91 18.34
CA HIS A 144 -7.92 7.50 17.98
C HIS A 144 -6.96 7.09 16.85
N MET A 145 -5.66 7.14 17.16
CA MET A 145 -4.60 6.78 16.22
C MET A 145 -4.05 5.40 16.56
N ASN A 146 -3.80 4.62 15.52
CA ASN A 146 -3.17 3.31 15.62
C ASN A 146 -1.67 3.48 15.39
N LYS A 147 -0.85 2.80 16.19
CA LYS A 147 0.60 2.73 15.94
C LYS A 147 0.89 1.77 14.80
N PHE A 148 1.81 2.11 13.92
CA PHE A 148 2.25 1.23 12.83
C PHE A 148 3.76 1.07 12.85
N ASP A 149 4.23 -0.01 13.50
CA ASP A 149 5.64 -0.41 13.51
C ASP A 149 5.92 -1.23 12.25
N PHE A 150 6.79 -0.73 11.37
CA PHE A 150 6.88 -1.19 9.99
C PHE A 150 8.33 -1.30 9.52
N ASN A 151 8.63 -2.39 8.80
CA ASN A 151 9.90 -2.57 8.11
C ASN A 151 9.67 -3.19 6.73
N LYS A 152 9.98 -2.42 5.69
CA LYS A 152 9.81 -2.78 4.29
C LYS A 152 11.11 -2.63 3.53
N THR A 153 11.40 -3.57 2.65
CA THR A 153 12.46 -3.48 1.65
C THR A 153 11.88 -3.53 0.25
N VAL A 154 12.44 -2.73 -0.64
CA VAL A 154 12.19 -2.77 -2.08
C VAL A 154 13.53 -2.97 -2.76
N THR A 155 13.73 -4.13 -3.37
CA THR A 155 14.97 -4.49 -4.05
C THR A 155 14.75 -4.52 -5.54
N ASN A 156 15.53 -3.74 -6.28
CA ASN A 156 15.58 -3.83 -7.74
C ASN A 156 16.29 -5.14 -8.13
N MET A 157 15.57 -6.05 -8.77
CA MET A 157 16.06 -7.37 -9.14
C MET A 157 16.72 -7.38 -10.54
N GLY A 158 16.77 -6.24 -11.21
CA GLY A 158 17.18 -6.12 -12.60
C GLY A 158 16.03 -6.48 -13.55
N HIS A 159 16.38 -6.80 -14.79
CA HIS A 159 15.41 -7.23 -15.78
C HIS A 159 15.22 -8.75 -15.70
N ASN A 160 13.97 -9.20 -15.75
CA ASN A 160 13.63 -10.62 -15.81
C ASN A 160 13.80 -11.20 -17.22
N ASP A 161 13.41 -12.47 -17.42
CA ASP A 161 13.52 -13.17 -18.71
C ASP A 161 12.67 -12.52 -19.83
N ASN A 162 11.62 -11.77 -19.48
CA ASN A 162 10.80 -11.02 -20.43
C ASN A 162 11.44 -9.66 -20.79
N GLY A 163 12.57 -9.31 -20.18
CA GLY A 163 13.22 -8.02 -20.36
C GLY A 163 12.54 -6.88 -19.60
N ASN A 164 11.70 -7.19 -18.62
CA ASN A 164 11.00 -6.20 -17.79
C ASN A 164 11.76 -5.99 -16.47
N LEU A 165 11.96 -4.73 -16.08
CA LEU A 165 12.51 -4.38 -14.78
C LEU A 165 11.53 -4.81 -13.69
N HIS A 166 11.99 -5.49 -12.64
CA HIS A 166 11.12 -5.91 -11.55
C HIS A 166 11.73 -5.71 -10.17
N TYR A 167 10.85 -5.63 -9.17
CA TYR A 167 11.20 -5.32 -7.80
C TYR A 167 10.65 -6.37 -6.85
N ALA A 168 11.53 -6.96 -6.05
CA ALA A 168 11.13 -7.75 -4.90
C ALA A 168 10.80 -6.82 -3.74
N ILE A 169 9.55 -6.84 -3.28
CA ILE A 169 9.03 -5.98 -2.23
C ILE A 169 8.69 -6.86 -1.03
N ASN A 170 9.38 -6.67 0.09
CA ASN A 170 9.20 -7.49 1.28
C ASN A 170 8.86 -6.62 2.48
N VAL A 171 7.81 -6.97 3.20
CA VAL A 171 7.52 -6.44 4.52
C VAL A 171 7.84 -7.54 5.51
N SER A 172 9.00 -7.43 6.16
CA SER A 172 9.50 -8.44 7.09
C SER A 172 8.70 -8.47 8.39
N SER A 173 8.15 -7.32 8.77
CA SER A 173 7.28 -7.16 9.93
C SER A 173 6.49 -5.87 9.81
N ALA A 174 5.18 -5.97 9.98
CA ALA A 174 4.30 -4.88 10.32
C ALA A 174 3.49 -5.26 11.55
N VAL A 175 3.44 -4.37 12.54
CA VAL A 175 2.57 -4.50 13.71
C VAL A 175 1.73 -3.24 13.81
N ILE A 176 0.42 -3.41 13.71
CA ILE A 176 -0.54 -2.34 13.99
C ILE A 176 -1.00 -2.52 15.44
N THR A 177 -0.73 -1.54 16.29
CA THR A 177 -1.34 -1.47 17.63
C THR A 177 -2.55 -0.56 17.53
N LEU A 178 -3.74 -1.13 17.68
CA LEU A 178 -4.99 -0.38 17.61
C LEU A 178 -5.12 0.54 18.81
N TYR A 179 -5.86 1.64 18.64
CA TYR A 179 -6.16 2.57 19.74
C TYR A 179 -6.86 1.90 20.94
N THR A 180 -7.56 0.78 20.67
CA THR A 180 -8.22 -0.07 21.66
C THR A 180 -7.26 -1.01 22.40
N GLY A 181 -6.04 -1.19 21.90
CA GLY A 181 -4.97 -1.98 22.51
C GLY A 181 -4.72 -3.36 21.90
N GLU A 182 -5.63 -3.87 21.06
CA GLU A 182 -5.39 -5.09 20.29
C GLU A 182 -4.31 -4.87 19.22
N THR A 183 -3.67 -5.95 18.80
CA THR A 183 -2.61 -5.92 17.80
C THR A 183 -2.98 -6.74 16.57
N ILE A 184 -2.53 -6.26 15.41
CA ILE A 184 -2.53 -6.98 14.15
C ILE A 184 -1.09 -7.16 13.73
N THR A 185 -0.73 -8.36 13.28
CA THR A 185 0.59 -8.62 12.67
C THR A 185 0.41 -8.86 11.18
N TRP A 186 1.38 -8.44 10.38
CA TRP A 186 1.33 -8.62 8.94
C TRP A 186 2.73 -8.70 8.33
N THR A 187 2.90 -9.62 7.40
CA THR A 187 4.09 -9.77 6.55
C THR A 187 3.66 -9.93 5.11
N SER A 188 4.51 -9.52 4.19
CA SER A 188 4.19 -9.53 2.76
C SER A 188 5.43 -9.76 1.92
N GLN A 189 5.27 -10.50 0.84
CA GLN A 189 6.28 -10.74 -0.18
C GLN A 189 5.61 -10.57 -1.53
N ARG A 190 6.02 -9.54 -2.28
CA ARG A 190 5.49 -9.24 -3.60
C ARG A 190 6.61 -9.16 -4.61
N ASP A 191 6.30 -9.54 -5.83
CA ASP A 191 7.10 -9.17 -7.00
C ASP A 191 6.29 -8.16 -7.82
N ARG A 192 6.90 -7.02 -8.13
CA ARG A 192 6.30 -5.97 -8.97
C ARG A 192 7.12 -5.81 -10.23
N GLU A 193 6.57 -6.25 -11.35
CA GLU A 193 7.15 -6.18 -12.68
C GLU A 193 6.63 -4.94 -13.41
N TRP A 194 7.53 -4.15 -14.01
CA TRP A 194 7.22 -2.97 -14.82
C TRP A 194 7.02 -3.40 -16.27
N ILE A 195 5.77 -3.63 -16.67
CA ILE A 195 5.42 -4.30 -17.93
C ILE A 195 5.19 -3.34 -19.11
N GLU A 196 4.94 -2.05 -18.85
CA GLU A 196 4.87 -0.98 -19.87
C GLU A 196 5.39 0.34 -19.28
N GLY A 197 6.01 1.21 -20.09
CA GLY A 197 6.44 2.57 -19.71
C GLY A 197 7.91 2.74 -19.28
N GLU A 198 8.61 1.64 -18.96
CA GLU A 198 9.99 1.69 -18.41
C GLU A 198 10.95 2.62 -19.18
N PRO A 199 11.02 2.64 -20.52
CA PRO A 199 11.99 3.47 -21.22
C PRO A 199 11.79 4.98 -21.04
N THR A 200 10.62 5.41 -20.54
CA THR A 200 10.32 6.83 -20.33
C THR A 200 10.61 7.26 -18.89
N LEU A 201 10.85 8.57 -18.69
CA LEU A 201 11.03 9.16 -17.36
C LEU A 201 9.72 9.74 -16.81
N LEU A 202 8.61 9.56 -17.53
CA LEU A 202 7.29 10.04 -17.16
C LEU A 202 6.48 8.82 -16.74
N PRO A 203 5.93 8.77 -15.51
CA PRO A 203 5.24 7.56 -15.07
C PRO A 203 3.87 7.37 -15.74
N PHE A 204 3.40 8.31 -16.58
CA PHE A 204 2.05 8.34 -17.12
C PHE A 204 1.68 7.16 -18.02
N ASP A 205 2.66 6.52 -18.64
CA ASP A 205 2.49 5.32 -19.46
C ASP A 205 2.85 4.03 -18.71
N ASP A 206 3.12 4.13 -17.40
CA ASP A 206 3.53 2.98 -16.61
C ASP A 206 2.40 2.00 -16.34
N LYS A 207 2.74 0.72 -16.48
CA LYS A 207 1.90 -0.39 -16.06
C LYS A 207 2.73 -1.42 -15.33
N TYR A 208 2.15 -1.95 -14.26
CA TYR A 208 2.80 -2.90 -13.38
C TYR A 208 1.95 -4.16 -13.21
N SER A 209 2.63 -5.30 -13.17
CA SER A 209 2.09 -6.61 -12.79
C SER A 209 2.60 -6.96 -11.40
N ILE A 210 1.72 -7.37 -10.49
CA ILE A 210 2.06 -7.70 -9.11
C ILE A 210 1.68 -9.15 -8.82
N THR A 211 2.62 -9.90 -8.27
CA THR A 211 2.39 -11.27 -7.75
C THR A 211 2.88 -11.38 -6.32
N GLY A 212 2.59 -12.52 -5.68
CA GLY A 212 3.07 -12.83 -4.33
C GLY A 212 1.96 -13.00 -3.30
N SER A 213 2.31 -12.89 -2.03
CA SER A 213 1.46 -13.28 -0.90
C SER A 213 1.67 -12.41 0.32
N ALA A 214 0.71 -12.43 1.24
CA ALA A 214 0.82 -11.85 2.56
C ALA A 214 0.26 -12.80 3.62
N SER A 215 0.61 -12.58 4.88
CA SER A 215 0.08 -13.36 6.00
C SER A 215 0.14 -12.57 7.29
N GLY A 216 -0.63 -12.98 8.28
CA GLY A 216 -0.67 -12.24 9.54
C GLY A 216 -1.58 -12.86 10.59
N THR A 217 -1.80 -12.09 11.64
CA THR A 217 -2.78 -12.37 12.69
C THR A 217 -3.67 -11.16 12.86
N ASP A 218 -4.99 -11.37 12.86
CA ASP A 218 -5.97 -10.32 13.04
C ASP A 218 -6.13 -9.87 14.50
N ARG A 219 -6.98 -8.86 14.73
CA ARG A 219 -7.24 -8.30 16.07
C ARG A 219 -7.82 -9.31 17.06
N LEU A 220 -8.37 -10.43 16.60
CA LEU A 220 -8.94 -11.50 17.42
C LEU A 220 -7.94 -12.65 17.64
N GLY A 221 -6.69 -12.51 17.18
CA GLY A 221 -5.67 -13.54 17.28
C GLY A 221 -5.79 -14.65 16.24
N GLN A 222 -6.63 -14.50 15.21
CA GLN A 222 -6.80 -15.52 14.16
C GLN A 222 -5.77 -15.33 13.04
N PRO A 223 -5.11 -16.41 12.58
CA PRO A 223 -4.17 -16.31 11.48
C PRO A 223 -4.89 -16.22 10.14
N PHE A 224 -4.31 -15.44 9.22
CA PHE A 224 -4.77 -15.34 7.84
C PHE A 224 -3.62 -15.41 6.84
N THR A 225 -3.95 -15.84 5.62
CA THR A 225 -3.06 -15.76 4.47
C THR A 225 -3.77 -15.15 3.27
N VAL A 226 -2.99 -14.48 2.42
CA VAL A 226 -3.42 -13.88 1.16
C VAL A 226 -2.49 -14.34 0.06
N THR A 227 -3.04 -14.83 -1.04
CA THR A 227 -2.25 -15.26 -2.21
C THR A 227 -2.81 -14.62 -3.47
N ILE A 228 -1.97 -13.94 -4.25
CA ILE A 228 -2.36 -13.51 -5.60
C ILE A 228 -2.36 -14.76 -6.48
N THR A 229 -3.53 -15.10 -7.03
CA THR A 229 -3.73 -16.28 -7.88
C THR A 229 -3.62 -15.95 -9.36
N ASN A 230 -4.03 -14.74 -9.76
CA ASN A 230 -3.75 -14.16 -11.08
C ASN A 230 -3.10 -12.79 -10.88
N PRO A 231 -2.02 -12.44 -11.60
CA PRO A 231 -1.29 -11.20 -11.38
C PRO A 231 -2.19 -9.97 -11.34
N LEU A 232 -1.99 -9.13 -10.34
CA LEU A 232 -2.74 -7.88 -10.19
C LEU A 232 -2.15 -6.82 -11.11
N ILE A 233 -2.99 -6.17 -11.92
CA ILE A 233 -2.55 -5.16 -12.89
C ILE A 233 -2.88 -3.77 -12.38
N PHE A 234 -1.82 -2.99 -12.16
CA PHE A 234 -1.90 -1.58 -11.81
C PHE A 234 -1.45 -0.73 -13.01
N LYS A 235 -2.22 0.31 -13.31
CA LYS A 235 -1.91 1.28 -14.37
C LYS A 235 -1.76 2.64 -13.74
N PHE A 236 -0.70 3.36 -14.09
CA PHE A 236 -0.61 4.76 -13.74
C PHE A 236 -1.80 5.51 -14.37
N GLY A 237 -2.35 6.48 -13.66
CA GLY A 237 -3.60 7.11 -14.08
C GLY A 237 -4.86 6.47 -13.50
N CYS A 238 -4.79 5.23 -13.01
CA CYS A 238 -5.92 4.53 -12.42
C CYS A 238 -5.77 4.42 -10.89
N PRO A 239 -6.74 4.91 -10.10
CA PRO A 239 -6.73 4.75 -8.63
C PRO A 239 -6.82 3.28 -8.19
N TRP A 240 -7.31 2.41 -9.07
CA TRP A 240 -7.74 1.05 -8.77
C TRP A 240 -6.83 0.01 -9.41
N ILE A 241 -6.74 -1.16 -8.78
CA ILE A 241 -6.24 -2.35 -9.45
C ILE A 241 -7.27 -2.73 -10.50
N THR A 242 -6.84 -2.86 -11.75
CA THR A 242 -7.76 -2.99 -12.90
C THR A 242 -8.07 -4.43 -13.25
N GLN A 243 -7.24 -5.37 -12.83
CA GLN A 243 -7.36 -6.78 -13.21
C GLN A 243 -6.60 -7.66 -12.22
N GLY A 244 -7.02 -8.92 -12.12
CA GLY A 244 -6.32 -9.97 -11.39
C GLY A 244 -7.15 -10.49 -10.23
N THR A 245 -6.67 -11.56 -9.60
CA THR A 245 -7.42 -12.21 -8.52
C THR A 245 -6.51 -12.55 -7.36
N MET A 246 -7.07 -12.49 -6.15
CA MET A 246 -6.41 -12.97 -4.95
C MET A 246 -7.35 -13.79 -4.08
N GLU A 247 -6.78 -14.73 -3.37
CA GLU A 247 -7.48 -15.56 -2.39
C GLU A 247 -7.05 -15.17 -0.98
N ILE A 248 -8.03 -15.17 -0.09
CA ILE A 248 -7.87 -14.88 1.33
C ILE A 248 -8.38 -16.09 2.12
N GLN A 249 -7.52 -16.66 2.98
CA GLN A 249 -7.83 -17.82 3.81
C GLN A 249 -7.75 -17.43 5.29
N HIS A 250 -8.86 -17.61 6.01
CA HIS A 250 -9.02 -17.23 7.43
C HIS A 250 -9.15 -18.45 8.31
N GLY A 251 -8.07 -18.85 8.99
CA GLY A 251 -8.05 -20.09 9.76
C GLY A 251 -8.60 -21.27 8.96
N SER A 252 -9.71 -21.86 9.42
CA SER A 252 -10.44 -22.94 8.75
C SER A 252 -11.71 -22.49 8.00
N ASN A 253 -11.97 -21.19 7.90
CA ASN A 253 -13.11 -20.66 7.18
C ASN A 253 -12.95 -20.91 5.67
N PRO A 254 -14.05 -20.85 4.90
CA PRO A 254 -13.98 -20.93 3.45
C PRO A 254 -13.08 -19.84 2.86
N VAL A 255 -12.34 -20.19 1.80
CA VAL A 255 -11.55 -19.23 1.02
C VAL A 255 -12.47 -18.17 0.42
N ALA A 256 -12.08 -16.90 0.54
CA ALA A 256 -12.66 -15.79 -0.18
C ALA A 256 -11.79 -15.44 -1.38
N THR A 257 -12.38 -15.36 -2.57
CA THR A 257 -11.69 -14.92 -3.79
C THR A 257 -12.14 -13.52 -4.15
N LEU A 258 -11.21 -12.58 -4.23
CA LEU A 258 -11.42 -11.23 -4.73
C LEU A 258 -10.92 -11.13 -6.18
N ASP A 259 -11.80 -10.67 -7.08
CA ASP A 259 -11.51 -10.44 -8.49
C ASP A 259 -11.70 -8.95 -8.83
N TYR A 260 -10.63 -8.33 -9.32
CA TYR A 260 -10.56 -6.90 -9.65
C TYR A 260 -11.10 -6.55 -11.04
N GLY A 261 -11.59 -7.54 -11.81
CA GLY A 261 -12.22 -7.31 -13.09
C GLY A 261 -11.29 -7.51 -14.30
N ASP A 262 -11.64 -6.86 -15.40
CA ASP A 262 -11.17 -7.23 -16.75
C ASP A 262 -10.12 -6.29 -17.35
N GLY A 263 -9.67 -5.29 -16.59
CA GLY A 263 -8.72 -4.27 -17.02
C GLY A 263 -9.34 -2.88 -17.21
N THR A 264 -10.66 -2.74 -17.03
CA THR A 264 -11.36 -1.45 -16.97
C THR A 264 -10.91 -0.65 -15.75
N CYS A 265 -10.72 0.67 -15.90
CA CYS A 265 -10.38 1.53 -14.78
C CYS A 265 -11.66 2.03 -14.10
N ASP A 266 -12.19 1.23 -13.19
CA ASP A 266 -13.30 1.56 -12.32
C ASP A 266 -13.05 0.97 -10.92
N ASN A 267 -13.95 1.22 -9.98
CA ASN A 267 -13.87 0.70 -8.61
C ASN A 267 -14.66 -0.61 -8.44
N ASN A 268 -15.06 -1.30 -9.51
CA ASN A 268 -15.86 -2.51 -9.40
C ASN A 268 -14.97 -3.72 -9.13
N ALA A 269 -15.38 -4.57 -8.20
CA ALA A 269 -14.77 -5.86 -7.98
C ALA A 269 -15.83 -6.90 -7.58
N THR A 270 -15.45 -8.17 -7.56
CA THR A 270 -16.32 -9.23 -7.05
C THR A 270 -15.63 -10.05 -5.96
N VAL A 271 -16.40 -10.44 -4.95
CA VAL A 271 -15.97 -11.34 -3.89
C VAL A 271 -16.78 -12.62 -3.99
N THR A 272 -16.10 -13.76 -4.09
CA THR A 272 -16.72 -15.08 -4.11
C THR A 272 -16.35 -15.87 -2.85
N VAL A 273 -17.35 -16.32 -2.11
CA VAL A 273 -17.19 -17.17 -0.91
C VAL A 273 -18.25 -18.27 -0.94
N ASN A 274 -17.86 -19.52 -0.72
CA ASN A 274 -18.77 -20.67 -0.77
C ASN A 274 -19.58 -20.77 -2.08
N GLY A 275 -19.00 -20.34 -3.20
CA GLY A 275 -19.66 -20.32 -4.51
C GLY A 275 -20.72 -19.23 -4.70
N ASN A 276 -20.91 -18.34 -3.72
CA ASN A 276 -21.74 -17.15 -3.86
C ASN A 276 -20.86 -15.95 -4.21
N THR A 277 -21.25 -15.20 -5.24
CA THR A 277 -20.51 -14.03 -5.73
C THR A 277 -21.27 -12.75 -5.40
N TYR A 278 -20.55 -11.76 -4.88
CA TYR A 278 -21.05 -10.45 -4.49
C TYR A 278 -20.29 -9.39 -5.26
N ASN A 279 -21.02 -8.43 -5.84
CA ASN A 279 -20.40 -7.24 -6.42
C ASN A 279 -20.10 -6.24 -5.31
N ILE A 280 -18.92 -5.63 -5.37
CA ILE A 280 -18.47 -4.63 -4.41
C ILE A 280 -17.91 -3.42 -5.16
N GLU A 281 -17.86 -2.30 -4.45
CA GLU A 281 -17.10 -1.11 -4.84
C GLU A 281 -15.90 -0.96 -3.89
N LEU A 282 -14.73 -0.69 -4.49
CA LEU A 282 -13.44 -0.51 -3.82
C LEU A 282 -13.22 0.90 -3.28
#